data_AF-A0A370H1L5-F1
#
_entry.id   AF-A0A370H1L5-F1
#
_cell.length_a   1.000
_cell.length_b   1.000
_cell.length_c   1.000
_cell.angle_alpha   90.00
_cell.angle_beta   90.00
_cell.angle_gamma   90.00
#
_symmetry.space_group_name_H-M   'P 1'
#
loop_
_entity.id
_entity.type
_entity.pdbx_description
1 polymer ?
#
loop_
_entity_poly.entity_id
_entity_poly.type
_entity_poly.pdbx_seq_one_letter_code
_entity_poly.pdbx_strand_id
1 'polypeptide(L)'
;MNRMDYDRALYYTHRSQWDNLLILMVRTQDDVLSKRIEQFLHAYNFSNDYTVVERKLYNLLRYVDHANSLGVQQDAEEISMATT
;
A
#
# COMPACT_ATOMS: atom_id res chain seq x y z
N MET A 1 1.69 3.72 -12.22
CA MET A 1 1.15 2.86 -11.14
C MET A 1 1.99 1.59 -11.13
N ASN A 2 2.84 1.36 -10.12
CA ASN A 2 3.70 0.17 -10.10
C ASN A 2 3.09 -0.87 -9.15
N ARG A 3 2.47 -1.91 -9.70
CA ARG A 3 1.84 -3.01 -8.94
C ARG A 3 2.80 -3.62 -7.91
N MET A 4 4.09 -3.63 -8.21
CA MET A 4 5.12 -4.10 -7.28
C MET A 4 5.16 -3.31 -5.96
N ASP A 5 4.79 -2.03 -5.97
CA ASP A 5 4.81 -1.22 -4.76
C ASP A 5 3.69 -1.63 -3.80
N TYR A 6 2.52 -2.02 -4.31
CA TYR A 6 1.41 -2.53 -3.50
C TYR A 6 1.73 -3.90 -2.90
N ASP A 7 2.28 -4.82 -3.70
CA ASP A 7 2.68 -6.14 -3.20
C ASP A 7 3.77 -6.02 -2.13
N ARG A 8 4.74 -5.11 -2.32
CA ARG A 8 5.76 -4.79 -1.32
C ARG A 8 5.14 -4.17 -0.06
N ALA A 9 4.18 -3.25 -0.20
CA ALA A 9 3.51 -2.64 0.94
C ALA A 9 2.78 -3.69 1.79
N LEU A 10 2.06 -4.63 1.17
CA LEU A 10 1.43 -5.77 1.85
C LEU A 10 2.47 -6.65 2.55
N TYR A 11 3.52 -7.03 1.83
CA TYR A 11 4.58 -7.90 2.35
C TYR A 11 5.29 -7.29 3.57
N TYR A 12 5.71 -6.02 3.47
CA TYR A 12 6.37 -5.33 4.58
C TYR A 12 5.43 -5.12 5.76
N THR A 13 4.14 -4.85 5.51
CA THR A 13 3.16 -4.67 6.57
C THR A 13 2.89 -5.95 7.34
N HIS A 14 2.72 -7.08 6.65
CA HIS A 14 2.52 -8.38 7.30
C HIS A 14 3.73 -8.85 8.12
N ARG A 15 4.95 -8.48 7.70
CA ARG A 15 6.21 -8.82 8.39
C ARG A 15 6.63 -7.77 9.42
N SER A 16 5.85 -6.71 9.61
CA SER A 16 6.19 -5.56 10.45
C SER A 16 7.55 -4.93 10.10
N GLN A 17 7.92 -4.92 8.82
CA GLN A 17 9.17 -4.32 8.32
C GLN A 17 8.98 -2.82 8.05
N TRP A 18 8.81 -2.04 9.12
CA TRP A 18 8.48 -0.62 9.03
C TRP A 18 9.55 0.23 8.35
N ASP A 19 10.83 -0.11 8.50
CA ASP A 19 11.93 0.57 7.79
C ASP A 19 11.83 0.38 6.27
N ASN A 20 11.51 -0.83 5.82
CA ASN A 20 11.30 -1.09 4.38
C ASN A 20 10.04 -0.40 3.86
N LEU A 21 9.01 -0.27 4.71
CA LEU A 21 7.81 0.49 4.39
C LEU A 21 8.10 1.99 4.26
N LEU A 22 8.96 2.54 5.14
CA LEU A 22 9.45 3.92 5.04
C LEU A 22 10.27 4.14 3.76
N ILE A 23 11.17 3.22 3.42
CA ILE A 23 11.92 3.31 2.16
C ILE A 23 10.98 3.27 0.95
N LEU A 24 9.97 2.39 0.98
CA LEU A 24 8.96 2.30 -0.07
C LEU A 24 8.17 3.61 -0.23
N MET A 25 7.77 4.24 0.88
CA MET A 25 7.08 5.54 0.90
C MET A 25 7.86 6.63 0.17
N VAL A 26 9.19 6.66 0.33
CA VAL A 26 10.07 7.67 -0.30
C VAL A 26 10.28 7.39 -1.79
N ARG A 27 10.24 6.11 -2.20
CA ARG A 27 10.59 5.69 -3.57
C ARG A 27 9.40 5.54 -4.51
N THR A 28 8.21 5.30 -3.98
CA THR A 28 7.01 5.16 -4.81
C THR A 28 6.63 6.50 -5.45
N GLN A 29 6.09 6.44 -6.66
CA GLN A 29 5.55 7.62 -7.36
C GLN A 29 4.06 7.83 -7.08
N ASP A 30 3.46 6.96 -6.26
CA ASP A 30 2.07 7.06 -5.86
C ASP A 30 1.95 7.91 -4.59
N ASP A 31 1.54 9.16 -4.75
CA ASP A 31 1.35 10.11 -3.65
C ASP A 31 0.33 9.62 -2.62
N VAL A 32 -0.69 8.87 -3.05
CA VAL A 32 -1.74 8.36 -2.15
C VAL A 32 -1.19 7.20 -1.31
N LEU A 33 -0.44 6.27 -1.92
CA LEU A 33 0.25 5.21 -1.21
C LEU A 33 1.25 5.80 -0.20
N SER A 34 2.10 6.71 -0.67
CA SER A 34 3.11 7.40 0.14
C SER A 34 2.45 8.06 1.36
N LYS A 35 1.37 8.84 1.15
CA LYS A 35 0.68 9.53 2.24
C LYS A 35 0.04 8.59 3.25
N ARG A 36 -0.50 7.44 2.80
CA ARG A 36 -1.09 6.44 3.70
C ARG A 36 -0.03 5.74 4.54
N ILE A 37 1.12 5.42 3.96
CA ILE A 37 2.26 4.86 4.70
C ILE A 37 2.75 5.88 5.75
N GLU A 38 2.92 7.15 5.36
CA GLU A 38 3.33 8.23 6.27
C GLU A 38 2.39 8.32 7.49
N GLN A 39 1.08 8.35 7.26
CA GLN A 39 0.09 8.44 8.34
C GLN A 39 0.13 7.23 9.28
N PHE A 40 0.33 6.03 8.74
CA PHE A 40 0.47 4.82 9.55
C PHE A 40 1.76 4.86 10.38
N LEU A 41 2.92 5.15 9.77
CA LEU A 41 4.19 5.20 10.47
C LEU A 41 4.20 6.29 11.54
N HIS A 42 3.61 7.46 11.25
CA HIS A 42 3.47 8.52 12.23
C HIS A 42 2.57 8.08 13.40
N ALA A 43 1.42 7.46 13.12
CA ALA A 43 0.56 6.95 14.17
C ALA A 43 1.28 5.91 15.03
N TYR A 44 1.99 4.97 14.40
CA TYR A 44 2.73 3.91 15.08
C TYR A 44 3.83 4.45 16.02
N ASN A 45 4.55 5.49 15.63
CA ASN A 45 5.65 6.04 16.44
C ASN A 45 5.20 7.04 17.51
N PHE A 46 4.09 7.76 17.29
CA PHE A 46 3.73 8.92 18.12
C PHE A 46 2.36 8.84 18.80
N SER A 47 1.51 7.86 18.46
CA SER A 47 0.18 7.73 19.08
C SER A 47 0.23 6.82 20.30
N ASN A 48 -0.31 7.29 21.43
CA ASN A 48 -0.54 6.47 22.61
C ASN A 48 -1.84 5.64 22.53
N ASP A 49 -2.71 5.95 21.57
CA ASP A 49 -3.97 5.24 21.34
C ASP A 49 -3.81 4.19 20.24
N TYR A 50 -3.85 2.91 20.66
CA TYR A 50 -3.71 1.78 19.75
C TYR A 50 -4.81 1.73 18.67
N THR A 51 -6.01 2.23 18.98
CA THR A 51 -7.14 2.24 18.01
C THR A 51 -6.88 3.18 16.83
N VAL A 52 -6.06 4.22 17.03
CA VAL A 52 -5.62 5.13 15.97
C VAL A 52 -4.64 4.42 15.06
N VAL A 53 -3.67 3.71 15.62
CA VAL A 53 -2.67 2.93 14.87
C VAL A 53 -3.38 1.86 14.02
N GLU A 54 -4.27 1.09 14.64
CA GLU A 54 -5.06 0.05 13.99
C GLU A 54 -5.89 0.61 12.83
N ARG A 55 -6.59 1.73 13.05
CA ARG A 55 -7.40 2.38 12.00
C ARG A 55 -6.55 2.83 10.82
N LYS A 56 -5.35 3.37 11.07
CA LYS A 56 -4.44 3.79 10.00
C LYS A 56 -3.86 2.60 9.25
N LEU A 57 -3.54 1.52 9.96
CA LEU A 57 -3.11 0.25 9.36
C LEU A 57 -4.19 -0.32 8.43
N TYR A 58 -5.44 -0.44 8.90
CA TYR A 58 -6.55 -0.90 8.07
C TYR A 58 -6.81 0.01 6.86
N ASN A 59 -6.67 1.32 7.03
CA ASN A 59 -6.84 2.29 5.95
C ASN A 59 -5.74 2.16 4.87
N LEU A 60 -4.51 1.81 5.26
CA LEU A 60 -3.43 1.48 4.34
C LEU A 60 -3.73 0.16 3.62
N LEU A 61 -3.98 -0.92 4.35
CA LEU A 61 -4.23 -2.25 3.78
C LEU A 61 -5.39 -2.24 2.78
N ARG A 62 -6.52 -1.63 3.13
CA ARG A 62 -7.69 -1.54 2.25
C ARG A 62 -7.39 -0.80 0.95
N TYR A 63 -6.56 0.24 1.00
CA TYR A 63 -6.15 0.96 -0.19
C TYR A 63 -5.25 0.11 -1.08
N VAL A 64 -4.27 -0.56 -0.47
CA VAL A 64 -3.33 -1.43 -1.19
C VAL A 64 -4.07 -2.58 -1.87
N ASP A 65 -5.01 -3.24 -1.16
CA ASP A 65 -5.86 -4.30 -1.74
C ASP A 65 -6.69 -3.79 -2.92
N HIS A 66 -7.31 -2.61 -2.76
CA HIS A 66 -8.12 -2.03 -3.82
C HIS A 66 -7.28 -1.65 -5.05
N ALA A 67 -6.14 -1.00 -4.84
CA ALA A 67 -5.21 -0.63 -5.92
C ALA A 67 -4.68 -1.87 -6.66
N ASN A 68 -4.36 -2.93 -5.93
CA ASN A 68 -3.98 -4.22 -6.51
C ASN A 68 -5.12 -4.86 -7.32
N SER A 69 -6.35 -4.82 -6.83
CA SER A 69 -7.51 -5.36 -7.56
C SER A 69 -7.77 -4.65 -8.89
N LEU A 70 -7.57 -3.33 -8.94
CA LEU A 70 -7.73 -2.54 -10.16
C LEU A 70 -6.65 -2.86 -11.20
N GLY A 71 -5.41 -3.09 -10.76
CA GLY A 71 -4.32 -3.55 -11.64
C GLY A 71 -4.62 -4.90 -12.28
N VAL A 72 -5.18 -5.85 -11.51
CA VAL A 72 -5.59 -7.17 -12.04
C VAL A 72 -6.66 -7.04 -13.13
N GLN A 73 -7.58 -6.10 -13.00
CA GLN A 73 -8.65 -5.91 -13.99
C GLN A 73 -8.12 -5.27 -15.29
N GLN A 74 -7.16 -4.34 -15.20
CA GLN A 74 -6.50 -3.74 -16.36
C GLN A 74 -5.67 -4.77 -17.14
N ASP A 75 -4.91 -5.62 -16.44
CA ASP A 75 -4.13 -6.70 -17.06
C ASP A 75 -5.04 -7.70 -17.81
N ALA A 76 -6.22 -8.02 -17.24
CA ALA A 76 -7.18 -8.94 -17.85
C ALA A 76 -7.85 -8.36 -19.12
N GLU A 77 -8.16 -7.06 -19.11
CA GLU A 77 -8.73 -6.36 -20.28
C GLU A 77 -7.68 -6.23 -21.41
N GLU A 78 -6.42 -5.96 -21.09
CA GLU A 78 -5.34 -5.85 -22.07
C GLU A 78 -5.03 -7.19 -22.75
N ILE A 79 -5.00 -8.30 -21.99
CA ILE A 79 -4.84 -9.65 -22.55
C ILE A 79 -6.02 -10.02 -23.47
N SER A 80 -7.25 -9.66 -23.09
CA SER A 80 -8.45 -9.92 -23.90
C SER A 80 -8.47 -9.12 -25.21
N MET A 81 -7.93 -7.90 -25.21
CA MET A 81 -7.82 -7.07 -26.44
C MET A 81 -6.65 -7.51 -27.33
N ALA A 82 -5.58 -8.06 -26.76
CA ALA A 82 -4.42 -8.53 -27.54
C ALA A 82 -4.63 -9.89 -28.22
N THR A 83 -5.69 -10.63 -27.85
CA THR A 83 -6.02 -11.96 -28.42
C THR A 83 -7.19 -11.95 -29.41
N THR A 84 -7.72 -10.77 -29.78
CA THR A 84 -8.74 -10.59 -30.83
C THR A 84 -8.13 -9.90 -32.04
#